data_AF-G4FIY8-F1
#
_entry.id   AF-G4FIY8-F1
#
_cell.length_a   1.000
_cell.length_b   1.000
_cell.length_c   1.000
_cell.angle_alpha   90.00
_cell.angle_beta   90.00
_cell.angle_gamma   90.00
#
_symmetry.space_group_name_H-M   'P 1'
#
loop_
_entity.id
_entity.type
_entity.pdbx_description
1 polymer ?
#
loop_
_entity_poly.entity_id
_entity_poly.type
_entity_poly.pdbx_seq_one_letter_code
_entity_poly.pdbx_strand_id
1 'polypeptide(L)'
;MSIDHPLQGKSPFASQDIPAFLSVSSGDFVIVQAERRVARKVDDNWWMGQVVFCEGGARDPMVNTMFQVSDVDDGVIHWVNGDEVTHIVRSLDGLQLMA
;
A
#
# COMPACT_ATOMS: atom_id res chain seq x y z
N MET A 1 22.48 -30.92 37.21
CA MET A 1 21.09 -30.70 36.82
C MET A 1 21.00 -29.30 36.22
N SER A 2 21.11 -29.16 34.90
CA SER A 2 20.87 -27.91 34.19
C SER A 2 19.88 -28.24 33.09
N ILE A 3 18.72 -27.61 33.11
CA ILE A 3 17.65 -27.85 32.15
C ILE A 3 17.85 -26.84 31.03
N ASP A 4 18.27 -27.32 29.86
CA ASP A 4 18.35 -26.51 28.66
C ASP A 4 16.94 -26.06 28.28
N HIS A 5 16.67 -24.76 28.43
CA HIS A 5 15.48 -24.14 27.85
C HIS A 5 15.80 -23.85 26.39
N PRO A 6 15.12 -24.45 25.40
CA PRO A 6 15.22 -23.96 24.05
C PRO A 6 14.65 -22.54 24.04
N LEU A 7 15.51 -21.56 23.80
CA LEU A 7 15.09 -20.22 23.38
C LEU A 7 14.45 -20.39 22.01
N GLN A 8 13.19 -20.80 21.98
CA GLN A 8 12.34 -20.65 20.82
C GLN A 8 11.97 -19.16 20.73
N GLY A 9 12.99 -18.34 20.47
CA GLY A 9 12.82 -17.00 19.97
C GLY A 9 12.24 -17.14 18.58
N LYS A 10 10.90 -17.22 18.49
CA LYS A 10 10.21 -16.77 17.29
C LYS A 10 10.74 -15.37 17.03
N SER A 11 11.46 -15.18 15.93
CA SER A 11 11.81 -13.84 15.50
C SER A 11 10.48 -13.05 15.43
N PRO A 12 10.40 -11.83 15.97
CA PRO A 12 9.19 -11.01 15.85
C PRO A 12 8.87 -10.64 14.39
N PHE A 13 9.72 -11.07 13.45
CA PHE A 13 9.62 -10.88 12.00
C PHE A 13 9.20 -12.16 11.24
N ALA A 14 8.84 -13.23 11.95
CA ALA A 14 8.29 -14.42 11.31
C ALA A 14 6.88 -14.10 10.76
N SER A 15 6.83 -13.86 9.45
CA SER A 15 5.65 -13.61 8.61
C SER A 15 4.95 -12.26 8.88
N GLN A 16 5.66 -11.15 8.63
CA GLN A 16 4.97 -9.91 8.27
C GLN A 16 4.79 -9.93 6.74
N ASP A 17 3.55 -10.03 6.27
CA ASP A 17 3.24 -9.79 4.87
C ASP A 17 3.85 -8.44 4.47
N ILE A 18 4.69 -8.44 3.43
CA ILE A 18 5.34 -7.21 2.94
C ILE A 18 4.22 -6.21 2.61
N PRO A 19 4.26 -4.97 3.12
CA PRO A 19 3.21 -3.99 2.84
C PRO A 19 2.97 -3.84 1.34
N ALA A 20 1.70 -3.95 0.92
CA ALA A 20 1.33 -3.98 -0.49
C ALA A 20 1.88 -2.78 -1.27
N PHE A 21 1.90 -1.60 -0.64
CA PHE A 21 2.36 -0.34 -1.23
C PHE A 21 3.82 -0.36 -1.72
N LEU A 22 4.68 -1.21 -1.14
CA LEU A 22 6.07 -1.34 -1.58
C LEU A 22 6.20 -1.94 -2.99
N SER A 23 5.14 -2.59 -3.48
CA SER A 23 5.10 -3.17 -4.83
C SER A 23 4.29 -2.37 -5.84
N VAL A 24 3.79 -1.19 -5.45
CA VAL A 24 3.00 -0.30 -6.31
C VAL A 24 3.88 0.38 -7.35
N SER A 25 3.40 0.41 -8.59
CA SER A 25 4.01 1.13 -9.73
C SER A 25 3.01 2.07 -10.40
N SER A 26 3.51 3.08 -11.13
CA SER A 26 2.64 3.93 -11.96
C SER A 26 1.83 3.07 -12.94
N GLY A 27 0.54 3.38 -13.05
CA GLY A 27 -0.43 2.64 -13.87
C GLY A 27 -1.21 1.58 -13.09
N ASP A 28 -0.74 1.15 -11.92
CA ASP A 28 -1.48 0.22 -11.07
C ASP A 28 -2.80 0.84 -10.59
N PHE A 29 -3.83 0.00 -10.46
CA PHE A 29 -5.05 0.34 -9.75
C PHE A 29 -4.91 -0.09 -8.30
N VAL A 30 -5.31 0.78 -7.37
CA VAL A 30 -5.16 0.56 -5.93
C VAL A 30 -6.45 0.85 -5.19
N ILE A 31 -6.64 0.15 -4.06
CA ILE A 31 -7.69 0.49 -3.07
C ILE A 31 -7.05 1.31 -1.97
N VAL A 32 -7.52 2.54 -1.82
CA VAL A 32 -7.06 3.49 -0.81
C VAL A 32 -8.08 3.54 0.32
N GLN A 33 -7.61 3.36 1.55
CA GLN A 33 -8.40 3.57 2.75
C GLN A 33 -7.87 4.82 3.46
N ALA A 34 -8.57 5.94 3.33
CA ALA A 34 -8.11 7.21 3.88
C ALA A 34 -8.21 7.22 5.41
N GLU A 35 -7.11 7.56 6.10
CA GLU A 35 -7.16 7.86 7.52
C GLU A 35 -7.89 9.20 7.74
N ARG A 36 -9.08 9.08 8.32
CA ARG A 36 -10.08 10.14 8.48
C ARG A 36 -9.51 11.46 9.02
N ARG A 37 -9.24 12.43 8.13
CA ARG A 37 -9.05 13.84 8.52
C ARG A 37 -10.42 14.48 8.84
N VAL A 38 -10.80 14.40 10.12
CA VAL A 38 -11.81 15.20 10.85
C VAL A 38 -13.12 15.55 10.11
N ALA A 39 -14.22 15.02 10.65
CA ALA A 39 -15.61 15.48 10.46
C ALA A 39 -16.30 15.23 9.10
N ARG A 40 -16.37 13.98 8.65
CA ARG A 40 -17.61 13.47 8.06
C ARG A 40 -17.82 12.02 8.47
N LYS A 41 -19.02 11.71 8.93
CA LYS A 41 -19.45 10.38 9.35
C LYS A 41 -20.13 9.75 8.15
N VAL A 42 -19.38 8.96 7.40
CA VAL A 42 -19.91 7.89 6.57
C VAL A 42 -18.95 6.74 6.78
N ASP A 43 -19.51 5.63 7.20
CA ASP A 43 -18.82 4.37 7.39
C ASP A 43 -18.36 3.91 5.98
N ASP A 44 -17.10 3.46 5.86
CA ASP A 44 -16.44 2.97 4.62
C ASP A 44 -15.78 4.00 3.67
N ASN A 45 -14.74 4.71 4.16
CA ASN A 45 -13.87 5.61 3.35
C ASN A 45 -12.84 4.85 2.49
N TRP A 46 -13.27 3.87 1.71
CA TRP A 46 -12.41 3.25 0.70
C TRP A 46 -12.78 3.80 -0.67
N TRP A 47 -11.79 3.97 -1.53
CA TRP A 47 -11.98 4.35 -2.93
C TRP A 47 -10.94 3.67 -3.81
N MET A 48 -11.24 3.55 -5.09
CA MET A 48 -10.32 2.99 -6.08
C MET A 48 -9.69 4.13 -6.87
N GLY A 49 -8.38 4.05 -7.08
CA GLY A 49 -7.68 5.01 -7.90
C GLY A 49 -6.60 4.38 -8.76
N GLN A 50 -6.22 5.08 -9.82
CA GLN A 50 -5.07 4.73 -10.64
C GLN A 50 -3.85 5.54 -10.21
N VAL A 51 -2.72 4.87 -10.00
CA VAL A 51 -1.46 5.51 -9.61
C VAL A 51 -0.88 6.25 -10.80
N VAL A 52 -0.72 7.55 -10.67
CA VAL A 52 -0.13 8.43 -11.69
C VAL A 52 1.38 8.53 -11.47
N PHE A 53 1.81 8.74 -10.23
CA PHE A 53 3.21 8.98 -9.88
C PHE A 53 3.56 8.38 -8.52
N CYS A 54 4.75 7.79 -8.42
CA CYS A 54 5.31 7.26 -7.18
C CYS A 54 6.43 8.17 -6.67
N GLU A 55 6.38 8.55 -5.40
CA GLU A 55 7.40 9.36 -4.74
C GLU A 55 8.15 8.53 -3.70
N GLY A 56 9.47 8.46 -3.89
CA GLY A 56 10.39 7.85 -2.93
C GLY A 56 10.59 8.70 -1.68
N GLY A 57 10.92 8.06 -0.56
CA GLY A 57 11.13 8.76 0.71
C GLY A 57 12.39 9.64 0.70
N ALA A 58 12.37 10.71 1.50
CA ALA A 58 13.54 11.60 1.65
C ALA A 58 14.81 10.89 2.16
N ARG A 59 14.65 9.78 2.89
CA ARG A 59 15.76 8.97 3.42
C ARG A 59 16.27 7.94 2.41
N ASP A 60 15.37 7.44 1.57
CA ASP A 60 15.67 6.46 0.54
C ASP A 60 14.73 6.69 -0.66
N PRO A 61 15.20 7.38 -1.71
CA PRO A 61 14.41 7.66 -2.90
C PRO A 61 13.97 6.42 -3.67
N MET A 62 14.52 5.24 -3.39
CA MET A 62 14.14 3.97 -4.04
C MET A 62 12.96 3.29 -3.35
N VAL A 63 12.55 3.76 -2.17
CA VAL A 63 11.44 3.20 -1.40
C VAL A 63 10.26 4.15 -1.48
N ASN A 64 9.20 3.72 -2.15
CA ASN A 64 7.96 4.51 -2.28
C ASN A 64 7.36 4.80 -0.91
N THR A 65 7.04 6.07 -0.67
CA THR A 65 6.39 6.54 0.56
C THR A 65 5.08 7.28 0.31
N MET A 66 4.90 7.83 -0.90
CA MET A 66 3.73 8.62 -1.24
C MET A 66 3.40 8.49 -2.73
N PHE A 67 2.12 8.63 -3.07
CA PHE A 67 1.61 8.41 -4.42
C PHE A 67 0.68 9.54 -4.84
N GLN A 68 0.76 9.94 -6.10
CA GLN A 68 -0.34 10.66 -6.76
C GLN A 68 -1.29 9.64 -7.35
N VAL A 69 -2.55 9.69 -6.91
CA VAL A 69 -3.57 8.72 -7.29
C VAL A 69 -4.77 9.49 -7.84
N SER A 70 -5.17 9.17 -9.07
CA SER A 70 -6.40 9.68 -9.68
C SER A 70 -7.59 8.82 -9.25
N ASP A 71 -8.62 9.43 -8.68
CA ASP A 71 -9.88 8.75 -8.39
C ASP A 71 -10.53 8.26 -9.70
N VAL A 72 -11.03 7.03 -9.70
CA VAL A 72 -11.70 6.41 -10.86
C VAL A 72 -13.07 7.03 -11.12
N ASP A 73 -13.75 7.52 -10.09
CA ASP A 73 -15.12 8.03 -10.20
C ASP A 73 -15.17 9.44 -10.82
N ASP A 74 -14.23 10.32 -10.47
CA ASP A 74 -14.24 11.73 -10.90
C ASP A 74 -12.93 12.23 -11.55
N GLY A 75 -11.85 11.44 -11.50
CA GLY A 75 -10.55 11.82 -12.06
C GLY A 75 -9.75 12.81 -11.23
N VAL A 76 -10.19 13.18 -10.01
CA VAL A 76 -9.45 14.08 -9.13
C VAL A 76 -8.19 13.39 -8.61
N ILE A 77 -7.06 14.12 -8.62
CA ILE A 77 -5.77 13.59 -8.17
C ILE A 77 -5.55 13.94 -6.69
N HIS A 78 -5.29 12.90 -5.90
CA HIS A 78 -4.98 12.98 -4.48
C HIS A 78 -3.55 12.54 -4.20
N TRP A 79 -2.93 13.17 -3.20
CA TRP A 79 -1.71 12.65 -2.59
C TRP A 79 -2.09 11.64 -1.49
N VAL A 80 -1.59 10.42 -1.61
CA VAL A 80 -1.94 9.27 -0.77
C VAL A 80 -0.66 8.71 -0.14
N ASN A 81 -0.65 8.53 1.18
CA ASN A 81 0.47 7.91 1.87
C ASN A 81 0.47 6.39 1.59
N GLY A 82 1.63 5.75 1.57
CA GLY A 82 1.71 4.33 1.24
C GLY A 82 0.98 3.43 2.24
N ASP A 83 0.87 3.81 3.50
CA ASP A 83 0.08 3.09 4.50
C ASP A 83 -1.44 3.14 4.24
N GLU A 84 -1.93 4.15 3.53
CA GLU A 84 -3.34 4.25 3.10
C GLU A 84 -3.64 3.32 1.91
N VAL A 85 -2.62 2.80 1.21
CA VAL A 85 -2.80 1.83 0.13
C VAL A 85 -2.90 0.43 0.70
N THR A 86 -4.11 -0.13 0.64
CA THR A 86 -4.40 -1.44 1.24
C THR A 86 -4.20 -2.59 0.27
N HIS A 87 -4.52 -2.39 -1.01
CA HIS A 87 -4.51 -3.44 -2.03
C HIS A 87 -4.11 -2.90 -3.40
N ILE A 88 -3.42 -3.72 -4.18
CA ILE A 88 -3.22 -3.52 -5.62
C ILE A 88 -4.23 -4.39 -6.37
N VAL A 89 -5.03 -3.76 -7.21
CA VAL A 89 -6.01 -4.42 -8.05
C VAL A 89 -5.34 -4.81 -9.36
N ARG A 90 -4.98 -6.09 -9.49
CA ARG A 90 -4.46 -6.65 -10.74
C ARG A 90 -5.62 -7.19 -11.57
N SER A 91 -5.67 -6.83 -12.85
CA SER A 91 -6.69 -7.36 -13.75
C SER A 91 -6.53 -8.87 -13.91
N LEU A 92 -7.65 -9.60 -13.89
CA LEU A 92 -7.70 -11.07 -13.82
C LEU A 92 -7.52 -11.74 -15.19
N ASP A 93 -7.45 -10.96 -16.27
CA ASP A 93 -7.24 -11.43 -17.63
C ASP A 93 -5.79 -11.84 -17.93
N GLY A 94 -4.88 -11.76 -16.94
CA GLY A 94 -3.53 -12.32 -17.05
C GLY A 94 -2.63 -11.60 -18.05
N LEU A 95 -3.10 -10.49 -18.63
CA LEU A 95 -2.29 -9.56 -19.40
C LEU A 95 -1.48 -8.72 -18.42
N GLN A 96 -0.49 -9.33 -17.77
CA GLN A 96 0.68 -8.55 -17.42
C GLN A 96 1.19 -7.99 -18.74
N LEU A 97 1.06 -6.67 -18.92
CA LEU A 97 1.71 -5.97 -20.00
C LEU A 97 3.21 -6.18 -19.78
N MET A 98 3.75 -7.21 -20.41
CA MET A 98 5.19 -7.45 -20.49
C MET A 98 5.76 -6.27 -21.26
N ALA A 99 6.36 -5.32 -20.53
CA ALA A 99 7.21 -4.29 -21.10
C ALA A 99 8.62 -4.85 -21.34
#